data_AF-A0A8J5IAD5-F1
#
_entry.id   AF-A0A8J5IAD5-F1
#
_cell.length_a   1.000
_cell.length_b   1.000
_cell.length_c   1.000
_cell.angle_alpha   90.00
_cell.angle_beta   90.00
_cell.angle_gamma   90.00
#
_symmetry.space_group_name_H-M   'P 1'
#
loop_
_entity.id
_entity.type
_entity.pdbx_description
1 polymer ?
#
loop_
_entity_poly.entity_id
_entity_poly.type
_entity_poly.pdbx_seq_one_letter_code
_entity_poly.pdbx_strand_id
1 'polypeptide(L)'
;MELSFTPPAPTRAFSHEQVARCFFVRLLDDNDDNDESTGQWRCKICTRSYRQDDRRGCSNLIAQLRARHPDFEERIRSVSVSETGSLLNWVSQRAHTRFGWISWDVEKSLLLTIIISLTKCKIYALALLMPP
;
A
#
# COMPACT_ATOMS: atom_id res chain seq x y z
N MET A 1 -2.12 -1.62 -23.96
CA MET A 1 -0.81 -1.00 -23.68
C MET A 1 -0.58 -1.21 -22.20
N GLU A 2 0.03 -2.33 -21.84
CA GLU A 2 0.23 -2.70 -20.44
C GLU A 2 1.36 -1.86 -19.87
N LEU A 3 1.06 -1.00 -18.90
CA LEU A 3 2.07 -0.26 -18.17
C LEU A 3 2.73 -1.24 -17.19
N SER A 4 3.78 -1.92 -17.66
CA SER A 4 4.66 -2.70 -16.81
C SER A 4 5.41 -1.75 -15.89
N PHE A 5 4.91 -1.58 -14.66
CA PHE A 5 5.64 -0.93 -13.59
C PHE A 5 6.78 -1.85 -13.16
N THR A 6 7.96 -1.69 -13.77
CA THR A 6 9.19 -2.31 -13.25
C THR A 6 9.42 -1.74 -11.85
N PRO A 7 9.38 -2.56 -10.79
CA PRO A 7 9.60 -2.05 -9.44
C PRO A 7 11.04 -1.51 -9.37
N PRO A 8 11.26 -0.25 -8.93
CA PRO A 8 12.61 0.24 -8.70
C PRO A 8 13.26 -0.66 -7.67
N ALA A 9 14.45 -1.18 -7.99
CA ALA A 9 15.23 -1.99 -7.04
C ALA A 9 15.36 -1.22 -5.72
N PRO A 10 14.85 -1.74 -4.59
CA PRO A 10 14.96 -1.03 -3.33
C PRO A 10 16.31 -1.35 -2.71
N THR A 11 17.37 -0.70 -3.20
CA THR A 11 18.69 -0.65 -2.53
C THR A 11 18.79 0.54 -1.58
N ARG A 12 17.66 1.05 -1.07
CA ARG A 12 17.67 1.96 0.07
C ARG A 12 17.62 1.11 1.34
N ALA A 13 18.73 1.11 2.08
CA ALA A 13 18.72 0.63 3.45
C ALA A 13 17.64 1.40 4.24
N PHE A 14 16.84 0.68 5.03
CA PHE A 14 15.81 1.28 5.87
C PHE A 14 16.44 2.24 6.88
N SER A 15 15.85 3.41 7.07
CA SER A 15 16.33 4.34 8.10
C SER A 15 16.11 3.75 9.50
N HIS A 16 16.95 4.12 10.46
CA HIS A 16 16.79 3.67 11.85
C HIS A 16 15.41 4.04 12.43
N GLU A 17 14.82 5.15 12.01
CA GLU A 17 13.47 5.56 12.40
C GLU A 17 12.39 4.63 11.83
N GLN A 18 12.50 4.25 10.55
CA GLN A 18 11.58 3.30 9.93
C GLN A 18 11.63 1.95 10.64
N VAL A 19 12.85 1.46 10.89
CA VAL A 19 13.06 0.20 11.62
C VAL A 19 12.47 0.30 13.03
N ALA A 20 12.71 1.40 13.76
CA ALA A 20 12.17 1.60 15.09
C ALA A 20 10.64 1.59 15.10
N ARG A 21 9.98 2.29 14.16
CA ARG A 21 8.51 2.33 14.05
C ARG A 21 7.90 0.97 13.67
N CYS A 22 8.57 0.20 12.81
CA CYS A 22 8.11 -1.13 12.43
C CYS A 22 8.14 -2.08 13.62
N PHE A 23 9.21 -2.10 14.40
CA PHE A 23 9.44 -3.12 15.43
C PHE A 23 9.08 -2.72 16.85
N PHE A 24 8.92 -1.43 17.14
CA PHE A 24 8.64 -0.94 18.49
C PHE A 24 7.33 -0.17 18.55
N VAL A 25 6.68 -0.21 19.71
CA VAL A 25 5.50 0.59 20.07
C VAL A 25 5.90 1.48 21.23
N ARG A 26 5.66 2.79 21.12
CA ARG A 26 5.89 3.71 22.24
C ARG A 26 4.87 3.41 23.33
N LEU A 27 5.33 3.28 24.57
CA LEU A 27 4.45 3.19 25.73
C LEU A 27 4.25 4.60 26.24
N LEU A 28 3.02 5.08 26.14
CA LEU A 28 2.57 6.24 26.88
C LEU A 28 2.14 5.69 28.24
N ASP A 29 2.73 6.20 29.31
CA ASP A 29 2.18 5.93 30.64
C ASP A 29 0.87 6.71 30.72
N ASP A 30 -0.24 6.03 31.01
CA ASP A 30 -1.56 6.66 31.13
C ASP A 30 -1.67 7.50 32.43
N ASN A 31 -0.62 7.48 33.27
CA ASN A 31 -0.52 8.29 34.48
C ASN A 31 0.45 9.45 34.33
N ASP A 32 -0.09 10.62 34.66
CA ASP A 32 0.55 11.77 35.29
C ASP A 32 0.86 12.97 34.39
N ASP A 33 0.44 14.12 34.90
CA ASP A 33 0.58 15.49 34.40
C ASP A 33 2.05 15.97 34.43
N ASN A 34 3.01 15.06 34.27
CA ASN A 34 4.42 15.37 34.22
C ASN A 34 4.92 15.20 32.79
N ASP A 35 5.26 16.32 32.16
CA ASP A 35 5.85 16.49 30.84
C ASP A 35 7.26 15.86 30.77
N GLU A 36 7.38 14.59 31.13
CA GLU A 36 8.60 13.81 31.00
C GLU A 36 8.20 12.49 30.34
N SER A 37 7.82 12.64 29.07
CA SER A 37 7.48 11.56 28.14
C SER A 37 8.53 10.44 28.20
N THR A 38 8.30 9.50 29.10
CA THR A 38 9.27 8.47 29.44
C THR A 38 9.50 7.66 28.18
N GLY A 39 10.71 7.73 27.64
CA GLY A 39 11.13 7.14 26.37
C GLY A 39 11.11 5.61 26.36
N GLN A 40 10.05 4.98 26.84
CA GLN A 40 9.88 3.54 26.93
C GLN A 40 9.21 3.01 25.66
N TRP A 41 9.82 1.97 25.11
CA TRP A 41 9.40 1.33 23.87
C TRP A 41 9.24 -0.15 24.10
N ARG A 42 8.19 -0.75 23.54
CA ARG A 42 7.95 -2.19 23.59
C ARG A 42 8.23 -2.81 22.24
N CYS A 43 9.08 -3.83 22.19
CA CYS A 43 9.30 -4.60 20.96
C CYS A 43 8.06 -5.45 20.65
N LYS A 44 7.60 -5.41 19.40
CA LYS A 44 6.44 -6.19 18.94
C LYS A 44 6.73 -7.69 18.81
N ILE A 45 8.00 -8.09 18.72
CA ILE A 45 8.41 -9.50 18.54
C ILE A 45 8.57 -10.18 19.90
N CYS A 46 9.42 -9.62 20.77
CA CYS A 46 9.74 -10.23 22.06
C CYS A 46 8.96 -9.64 23.25
N THR A 47 8.04 -8.70 23.00
CA THR A 47 7.19 -7.98 23.98
C THR A 47 7.92 -7.26 25.12
N ARG A 48 9.26 -7.28 25.10
CA ARG A 48 10.08 -6.61 26.11
C ARG A 48 10.08 -5.11 25.94
N SER A 49 10.12 -4.41 27.07
CA SER A 49 10.24 -2.98 27.11
C SER A 49 11.72 -2.56 27.17
N TYR A 50 12.04 -1.48 26.49
CA TYR A 50 13.36 -0.91 26.34
C TYR A 50 13.27 0.60 26.50
N ARG A 51 14.25 1.20 27.15
CA ARG A 51 14.31 2.65 27.32
C ARG A 51 15.19 3.25 26.23
N GLN A 52 14.67 4.24 25.51
CA GLN A 52 15.43 5.04 24.56
C GLN A 52 16.32 6.00 25.35
N ASP A 53 17.57 6.15 24.91
CA ASP A 53 18.51 7.10 25.50
C ASP A 53 18.24 8.49 24.92
N ASP A 54 17.97 9.46 25.79
CA ASP A 54 17.61 10.84 25.41
C ASP A 54 18.70 11.54 24.58
N ARG A 55 19.96 11.08 24.68
CA ARG A 55 21.11 11.69 23.97
C ARG A 55 21.46 11.02 22.64
N ARG A 56 21.02 9.78 22.39
CA ARG A 56 21.45 8.97 21.22
C ARG A 56 20.33 8.61 20.24
N GLY A 57 19.09 8.97 20.55
CA GLY A 57 17.93 8.64 19.72
C GLY A 57 17.67 7.13 19.64
N CYS A 58 16.95 6.68 18.61
CA CYS A 58 16.55 5.27 18.45
C CYS A 58 17.68 4.27 18.18
N SER A 59 18.94 4.72 18.09
CA SER A 59 20.10 3.88 17.78
C SER A 59 20.31 2.74 18.77
N ASN A 60 20.03 2.96 20.06
CA ASN A 60 20.14 1.95 21.10
C ASN A 60 19.09 0.83 20.94
N LEU A 61 17.86 1.19 20.55
CA LEU A 61 16.79 0.23 20.24
C LEU A 61 17.17 -0.64 19.04
N ILE A 62 17.78 -0.04 18.01
CA ILE A 62 18.24 -0.78 16.82
C ILE A 62 19.40 -1.72 17.16
N ALA A 63 20.33 -1.32 18.03
CA ALA A 63 21.42 -2.19 18.47
C ALA A 63 20.87 -3.44 19.18
N GLN A 64 19.88 -3.26 20.06
CA GLN A 64 19.23 -4.37 20.76
C GLN A 64 18.37 -5.24 19.83
N LEU A 65 17.71 -4.63 18.84
CA LEU A 65 17.00 -5.36 17.81
C LEU A 65 17.95 -6.26 17.03
N ARG A 66 19.08 -5.73 16.55
CA ARG A 66 20.11 -6.50 15.82
C ARG A 66 20.67 -7.65 16.64
N ALA A 67 20.92 -7.42 17.93
CA ALA A 67 21.47 -8.44 18.82
C ALA A 67 20.49 -9.59 19.13
N ARG A 68 19.18 -9.31 19.17
CA ARG A 68 18.15 -10.29 19.58
C ARG A 68 17.37 -10.89 18.43
N HIS A 69 17.29 -10.19 17.31
CA HIS A 69 16.49 -10.55 16.14
C HIS A 69 17.39 -10.41 14.90
N PRO A 70 18.30 -11.38 14.64
CA PRO A 70 19.15 -11.33 13.45
C PRO A 70 18.35 -11.40 12.14
N ASP A 71 17.10 -11.90 12.19
CA ASP A 71 16.14 -11.98 11.09
C ASP A 71 15.38 -10.66 10.81
N PHE A 72 15.68 -9.58 11.55
CA PHE A 72 14.88 -8.35 11.46
C PHE A 72 14.90 -7.71 10.06
N GLU A 73 15.99 -7.83 9.30
CA GLU A 73 16.11 -7.25 7.96
C GLU A 73 15.20 -7.92 6.93
N GLU A 74 15.02 -9.23 7.03
CA GLU A 74 14.09 -9.97 6.18
C GLU A 74 12.65 -9.60 6.52
N ARG A 75 12.36 -9.52 7.83
CA ARG A 75 11.04 -9.18 8.34
C ARG A 75 10.60 -7.76 8.00
N ILE A 76 11.49 -6.77 8.07
CA ILE A 76 11.13 -5.40 7.66
C ILE A 76 10.88 -5.31 6.16
N ARG A 77 11.63 -6.10 5.36
CA ARG A 77 11.43 -6.19 3.92
C ARG A 77 10.06 -6.79 3.61
N SER A 78 9.68 -7.89 4.25
CA SER A 78 8.35 -8.50 4.04
C SER A 78 7.21 -7.57 4.45
N VAL A 79 7.33 -6.87 5.58
CA VAL A 79 6.35 -5.87 6.02
C VAL A 79 6.25 -4.71 5.03
N SER A 80 7.39 -4.18 4.57
CA SER A 80 7.40 -3.07 3.60
C SER A 80 6.77 -3.44 2.26
N VAL A 81 6.95 -4.67 1.79
CA VAL A 81 6.33 -5.19 0.56
C VAL A 81 4.82 -5.31 0.75
N SER A 82 4.38 -5.86 1.89
CA SER A 82 2.95 -5.96 2.23
C SER A 82 2.29 -4.58 2.38
N GLU A 83 2.96 -3.63 3.02
CA GLU A 83 2.47 -2.26 3.23
C GLU A 83 2.40 -1.50 1.91
N THR A 84 3.42 -1.64 1.06
CA THR A 84 3.42 -1.07 -0.30
C THR A 84 2.29 -1.67 -1.14
N GLY A 85 2.09 -2.99 -1.08
CA GLY A 85 0.98 -3.67 -1.76
C GLY A 85 -0.40 -3.19 -1.26
N SER A 86 -0.55 -3.02 0.05
CA SER A 86 -1.77 -2.46 0.66
C SER A 86 -2.02 -1.02 0.23
N LEU A 87 -0.98 -0.19 0.21
CA LEU A 87 -1.07 1.21 -0.24
C LEU A 87 -1.44 1.29 -1.72
N LEU A 88 -0.80 0.50 -2.59
CA LEU A 88 -1.14 0.43 -4.00
C LEU A 88 -2.58 -0.01 -4.21
N ASN A 89 -3.05 -1.04 -3.50
CA ASN A 89 -4.44 -1.47 -3.56
C ASN A 89 -5.40 -0.39 -3.08
N TRP A 90 -5.06 0.32 -2.00
CA TRP A 90 -5.87 1.43 -1.49
C TRP A 90 -5.94 2.60 -2.48
N VAL A 91 -4.81 2.97 -3.09
CA VAL A 91 -4.74 4.02 -4.13
C VAL A 91 -5.55 3.61 -5.35
N SER A 92 -5.39 2.38 -5.83
CA SER A 92 -6.15 1.82 -6.96
C SER A 92 -7.64 1.80 -6.68
N GLN A 93 -8.05 1.34 -5.49
CA GLN A 93 -9.45 1.35 -5.06
C GLN A 93 -10.00 2.77 -5.03
N ARG A 94 -9.25 3.73 -4.47
CA ARG A 94 -9.67 5.13 -4.37
C ARG A 94 -9.73 5.81 -5.73
N ALA A 95 -8.82 5.48 -6.65
CA ALA A 95 -8.85 5.93 -8.04
C ALA A 95 -10.09 5.35 -8.76
N HIS A 96 -10.38 4.06 -8.59
CA HIS A 96 -11.57 3.43 -9.14
C HIS A 96 -12.87 4.05 -8.58
N THR A 97 -12.94 4.33 -7.28
CA THR A 97 -14.10 5.01 -6.69
C THR A 97 -14.29 6.42 -7.25
N ARG A 98 -13.21 7.15 -7.55
CA ARG A 98 -13.29 8.54 -8.06
C ARG A 98 -13.50 8.64 -9.57
N PHE A 99 -12.89 7.75 -10.34
CA PHE A 99 -12.82 7.82 -11.80
C PHE A 99 -13.46 6.63 -12.50
N GLY A 100 -14.00 5.66 -11.76
CA GLY A 100 -14.66 4.47 -12.33
C GLY A 100 -15.87 4.82 -13.20
N TRP A 101 -16.50 5.97 -12.96
CA TRP A 101 -17.58 6.48 -13.83
C TRP A 101 -17.11 6.77 -15.25
N ILE A 102 -15.84 7.14 -15.47
CA ILE A 102 -15.26 7.35 -16.81
C ILE A 102 -15.15 6.00 -17.53
N SER A 103 -14.70 4.95 -16.83
CA SER A 103 -14.65 3.59 -17.37
C SER A 103 -16.04 3.12 -17.79
N TRP A 104 -17.03 3.39 -16.93
CA TRP A 104 -18.42 3.04 -17.20
C TRP A 104 -19.00 3.77 -18.43
N ASP A 105 -18.73 5.06 -18.56
CA ASP A 105 -19.20 5.86 -19.71
C ASP A 105 -18.59 5.39 -21.04
N VAL A 106 -17.28 5.07 -21.03
CA VAL A 106 -16.56 4.52 -22.19
C VAL A 106 -17.09 3.14 -22.58
N GLU A 107 -17.30 2.24 -21.61
CA GLU A 107 -17.84 0.89 -21.87
C GLU A 107 -19.26 0.95 -22.43
N LYS A 108 -20.12 1.83 -21.90
CA LYS A 108 -21.48 2.02 -22.40
C LYS A 108 -21.49 2.60 -23.81
N SER A 109 -20.64 3.57 -24.09
CA SER A 109 -20.48 4.17 -25.42
C SER A 109 -20.00 3.15 -26.45
N LEU A 110 -19.09 2.25 -26.07
CA LEU A 110 -18.63 1.16 -26.92
C LEU A 110 -19.75 0.16 -27.23
N LEU A 111 -20.50 -0.27 -26.21
CA LEU A 111 -21.62 -1.19 -26.37
C LEU A 111 -22.73 -0.62 -27.25
N LEU A 112 -23.07 0.67 -27.09
CA LEU A 112 -24.06 1.36 -27.92
C LEU A 112 -23.61 1.38 -29.39
N THR A 113 -22.34 1.67 -29.65
CA THR A 113 -21.79 1.70 -31.01
C THR A 113 -21.87 0.33 -31.68
N ILE A 114 -21.53 -0.74 -30.96
CA ILE A 114 -21.63 -2.11 -31.45
C ILE A 114 -23.08 -2.49 -31.75
N ILE A 115 -24.02 -2.17 -30.85
CA ILE A 115 -25.45 -2.45 -31.05
C ILE A 115 -25.99 -1.70 -32.28
N ILE A 116 -25.67 -0.41 -32.42
CA ILE A 116 -26.09 0.39 -33.58
C ILE A 116 -25.53 -0.20 -34.88
N SER A 117 -24.25 -0.60 -34.89
CA SER A 117 -23.61 -1.22 -36.06
C SER A 117 -24.29 -2.54 -36.44
N LEU A 118 -24.52 -3.45 -35.47
CA LEU A 118 -25.20 -4.72 -35.70
C LEU A 118 -26.64 -4.53 -36.18
N THR A 119 -27.35 -3.53 -35.66
CA THR A 119 -28.72 -3.22 -36.05
C THR A 119 -28.77 -2.70 -37.48
N LYS A 120 -27.83 -1.82 -37.87
CA LYS A 120 -27.68 -1.39 -39.27
C LYS A 120 -27.38 -2.58 -40.19
N CYS A 121 -26.43 -3.44 -39.84
CA CYS A 121 -26.10 -4.63 -40.63
C CYS A 121 -27.30 -5.56 -40.82
N LYS A 122 -28.10 -5.78 -39.78
CA LYS A 122 -29.34 -6.58 -39.86
C LYS A 122 -30.38 -5.94 -40.77
N ILE A 123 -30.59 -4.62 -40.68
CA ILE A 123 -31.54 -3.89 -41.53
C ILE A 123 -31.09 -3.95 -43.00
N TYR A 124 -29.80 -3.71 -43.28
CA TYR A 124 -29.26 -3.82 -44.63
C TYR A 124 -29.38 -5.25 -45.19
N ALA A 125 -29.12 -6.27 -44.38
CA ALA A 125 -29.27 -7.66 -44.80
C ALA A 125 -30.75 -8.01 -45.10
N LEU A 126 -31.70 -7.54 -44.30
CA LEU A 126 -33.13 -7.73 -44.55
C LEU A 126 -33.61 -6.98 -45.80
N ALA A 127 -33.11 -5.76 -46.04
CA ALA A 127 -33.43 -4.97 -47.23
C ALA A 127 -32.88 -5.59 -48.53
N LEU A 128 -31.77 -6.33 -48.46
CA LEU A 128 -31.20 -7.08 -49.59
C LEU A 128 -31.92 -8.41 -49.85
N LEU A 129 -32.71 -8.91 -48.89
CA LEU A 129 -33.46 -10.16 -48.99
C LEU A 129 -34.94 -9.95 -49.39
N MET A 130 -35.42 -8.72 -49.44
CA MET A 130 -36.74 -8.40 -50.02
C MET A 130 -36.57 -8.00 -51.50
N PRO A 131 -37.19 -8.71 -52.46
CA PRO A 131 -37.24 -8.24 -53.83
C PRO A 131 -38.16 -7.00 -53.94
N PRO A 132 -37.96 -6.15 -54.97
CA PRO A 132 -38.75 -4.92 -55.18
C PRO A 132 -40.24 -5.20 -55.43
#